data_AF-A0A7Z1S9Y9-F1
#
_entry.id   AF-A0A7Z1S9Y9-F1
#
_cell.length_a   1.000
_cell.length_b   1.000
_cell.length_c   1.000
_cell.angle_alpha   90.00
_cell.angle_beta   90.00
_cell.angle_gamma   90.00
#
_symmetry.space_group_name_H-M   'P 1'
#
loop_
_entity.id
_entity.type
_entity.pdbx_description
1 polymer ?
#
loop_
_entity_poly.entity_id
_entity_poly.type
_entity_poly.pdbx_seq_one_letter_code
_entity_poly.pdbx_strand_id
1 'polypeptide(L)' 'MMKSVRTYALETINDVLNKGAYSNLKINEVLSTNNINTVDKNLFTELVYGTLKRKYTLDYLLKPFIKTKIKSWVRQLLW' A
#
# COMPACT_ATOMS: atom_id res chain seq x y z
N MET A 1 -4.20 3.94 -19.67
CA MET A 1 -3.63 4.92 -18.70
C MET A 1 -2.57 4.17 -17.90
N MET A 2 -1.32 4.67 -17.85
CA MET A 2 -0.23 3.97 -17.14
C MET A 2 -0.48 4.07 -15.62
N LYS A 3 -0.54 2.95 -14.90
CA LYS A 3 -0.72 2.96 -13.44
C LYS A 3 0.52 3.59 -12.79
N SER A 4 0.29 4.49 -11.84
CA SER A 4 1.39 5.09 -11.08
C SER A 4 1.93 4.11 -10.04
N VAL A 5 3.16 4.32 -9.60
CA VAL A 5 3.78 3.57 -8.48
C VAL A 5 2.90 3.59 -7.23
N ARG A 6 2.29 4.74 -6.92
CA ARG A 6 1.38 4.90 -5.78
C ARG A 6 0.12 4.04 -5.94
N THR A 7 -0.38 3.91 -7.17
CA THR A 7 -1.52 3.04 -7.47
C THR A 7 -1.17 1.58 -7.21
N TYR A 8 0.00 1.12 -7.68
CA TYR A 8 0.49 -0.23 -7.39
C TYR A 8 0.68 -0.47 -5.90
N ALA A 9 1.23 0.50 -5.17
CA ALA A 9 1.44 0.40 -3.73
C ALA A 9 0.11 0.27 -2.98
N LEU A 10 -0.87 1.11 -3.29
CA LEU A 10 -2.21 1.08 -2.68
C LEU A 10 -2.91 -0.27 -2.92
N GLU A 11 -2.90 -0.76 -4.17
CA GLU A 11 -3.49 -2.06 -4.52
C GLU A 11 -2.79 -3.21 -3.77
N THR A 12 -1.46 -3.15 -3.66
CA THR A 12 -0.66 -4.16 -2.94
C THR A 12 -0.96 -4.15 -1.44
N ILE A 13 -1.01 -2.97 -0.80
CA ILE A 13 -1.37 -2.81 0.61
C ILE A 13 -2.78 -3.34 0.86
N ASN A 14 -3.73 -3.04 -0.02
CA ASN A 14 -5.10 -3.54 0.07
C ASN A 14 -5.16 -5.07 -0.03
N ASP A 15 -4.42 -5.68 -0.95
CA ASP A 15 -4.34 -7.14 -1.09
C ASP A 15 -3.74 -7.80 0.15
N VAL A 16 -2.68 -7.22 0.72
CA VAL A 16 -2.04 -7.73 1.94
C VAL A 16 -3.00 -7.67 3.13
N LEU A 17 -3.65 -6.53 3.34
CA LEU A 17 -4.45 -6.29 4.54
C LEU A 17 -5.86 -6.88 4.47
N ASN A 18 -6.49 -6.88 3.30
CA ASN A 18 -7.88 -7.30 3.15
C ASN A 18 -8.05 -8.66 2.47
N LYS A 19 -7.04 -9.16 1.75
CA LYS A 19 -7.09 -10.47 1.06
C LYS A 19 -6.12 -11.51 1.64
N GLY A 20 -5.36 -11.15 2.68
CA GLY A 20 -4.44 -12.07 3.37
C GLY A 20 -3.20 -12.44 2.55
N ALA A 21 -2.85 -11.66 1.53
CA ALA A 21 -1.64 -11.90 0.75
C ALA A 21 -0.38 -11.61 1.59
N TYR A 22 0.65 -12.44 1.47
CA TYR A 22 1.95 -12.14 2.06
C TYR A 22 2.62 -10.99 1.31
N SER A 23 3.11 -9.97 2.03
CA SER A 23 3.64 -8.74 1.44
C SER A 23 4.83 -8.99 0.50
N ASN A 24 5.77 -9.85 0.90
CA ASN A 24 6.91 -10.22 0.07
C ASN A 24 6.50 -10.94 -1.22
N LEU A 25 5.54 -11.87 -1.14
CA LEU A 25 5.05 -12.59 -2.32
C LEU A 25 4.33 -11.63 -3.28
N LYS A 26 3.46 -10.76 -2.74
CA LYS A 26 2.70 -9.80 -3.55
C LYS A 26 3.60 -8.74 -4.20
N ILE A 27 4.59 -8.22 -3.47
CA ILE A 27 5.57 -7.27 -4.01
C ILE A 27 6.31 -7.90 -5.19
N ASN A 28 6.81 -9.13 -5.04
CA ASN A 28 7.52 -9.84 -6.10
C ASN A 28 6.62 -10.10 -7.31
N GLU A 29 5.36 -10.48 -7.10
CA GLU A 29 4.36 -10.63 -8.16
C GLU A 29 4.18 -9.32 -8.94
N VAL A 30 3.98 -8.18 -8.26
CA VAL A 30 3.79 -6.88 -8.93
C VAL A 30 5.05 -6.46 -9.70
N LEU A 31 6.23 -6.63 -9.11
CA LEU A 31 7.51 -6.25 -9.72
C LEU A 31 7.91 -7.12 -10.93
N SER A 32 7.43 -8.37 -10.98
CA SER A 32 7.70 -9.30 -12.09
C SER A 32 6.68 -9.19 -13.22
N THR A 33 5.42 -8.89 -12.91
CA THR A 33 4.33 -8.79 -13.89
C THR A 33 4.22 -7.42 -14.56
N ASN A 34 4.70 -6.36 -13.90
CA ASN A 34 4.62 -5.00 -14.41
C ASN A 34 6.01 -4.48 -14.81
N ASN A 35 6.08 -3.79 -15.96
CA ASN A 35 7.31 -3.16 -16.42
C ASN A 35 7.54 -1.83 -15.68
N ILE A 36 7.94 -1.92 -14.42
CA ILE A 36 8.24 -0.79 -13.55
C ILE A 36 9.72 -0.43 -13.70
N ASN A 37 10.05 0.85 -13.92
CA ASN A 37 11.45 1.29 -14.02
C ASN A 37 12.18 1.11 -12.68
N THR A 38 13.51 1.02 -12.70
CA THR A 38 14.31 0.71 -11.50
C THR A 38 14.09 1.69 -10.34
N VAL A 39 13.94 2.98 -10.62
CA VAL A 39 13.69 4.03 -9.60
C VAL A 39 12.34 3.78 -8.91
N ASP A 40 11.33 3.48 -9.71
CA ASP A 40 9.97 3.21 -9.26
C ASP A 40 9.84 1.88 -8.51
N LYS A 41 10.70 0.89 -8.80
CA LYS A 41 10.74 -0.38 -8.03
C LYS A 41 11.15 -0.16 -6.58
N ASN A 42 12.17 0.68 -6.36
CA ASN A 42 12.62 1.02 -5.01
C ASN A 42 11.56 1.83 -4.28
N LEU A 43 10.98 2.83 -4.95
CA LEU A 43 9.89 3.63 -4.38
C LEU A 43 8.66 2.77 -4.04
N PHE A 44 8.25 1.87 -4.93
CA PHE A 44 7.15 0.93 -4.70
C PHE A 44 7.38 0.09 -3.44
N THR A 45 8.56 -0.51 -3.33
CA THR A 45 8.91 -1.41 -2.23
C THR A 45 8.91 -0.67 -0.89
N GLU A 46 9.46 0.54 -0.83
CA GLU A 46 9.45 1.38 0.38
C GLU A 46 8.06 1.89 0.72
N LEU A 47 7.22 2.24 -0.26
CA LEU A 47 5.83 2.61 -0.01
C LEU A 47 5.07 1.43 0.61
N VAL A 48 5.18 0.23 0.05
CA VAL A 48 4.45 -0.93 0.60
C VAL A 48 5.00 -1.32 1.97
N TYR A 49 6.29 -1.57 2.10
CA TYR A 49 6.87 -2.02 3.37
C TYR A 49 6.87 -0.94 4.44
N GLY A 50 7.24 0.30 4.09
CA GLY A 50 7.30 1.41 5.01
C GLY A 50 5.92 1.72 5.60
N THR A 51 4.88 1.71 4.77
CA THR A 51 3.51 1.94 5.22
C THR A 51 2.99 0.77 6.05
N LEU A 52 3.18 -0.50 5.63
CA LEU A 52 2.78 -1.66 6.43
C LEU A 52 3.47 -1.69 7.80
N LYS A 53 4.77 -1.39 7.85
CA LYS A 53 5.56 -1.34 9.09
C LYS A 53 5.06 -0.25 10.05
N ARG A 54 4.61 0.89 9.51
CA ARG A 54 4.12 2.03 10.30
C ARG A 54 2.60 2.05 10.48
N LYS A 55 1.88 1.01 10.06
CA LYS A 55 0.40 0.95 10.08
C LYS A 55 -0.20 1.45 11.39
N TYR A 56 0.27 0.98 12.54
CA TYR A 56 -0.28 1.37 13.84
C TYR A 56 0.00 2.84 14.18
N THR A 57 1.17 3.36 13.83
CA THR A 57 1.51 4.78 13.98
C THR A 57 0.60 5.63 13.10
N LEU A 58 0.40 5.22 11.84
CA LEU A 58 -0.47 5.92 10.90
C LEU A 58 -1.94 5.88 11.35
N ASP A 59 -2.43 4.74 11.82
CA ASP A 59 -3.77 4.61 12.39
C ASP A 59 -3.96 5.49 13.64
N TYR A 60 -2.93 5.59 14.50
CA TYR A 60 -2.95 6.47 15.67
C TYR A 60 -3.02 7.95 15.28
N LEU A 61 -2.16 8.39 14.35
CA LEU A 61 -2.14 9.76 13.84
C LEU A 61 -3.42 10.15 13.10
N LEU A 62 -4.05 9.19 12.42
CA LEU A 62 -5.27 9.41 11.66
C LEU A 62 -6.54 9.47 12.54
N LYS A 63 -6.49 8.85 13.73
CA LYS A 63 -7.62 8.76 14.68
C LYS A 63 -8.37 10.07 14.94
N PRO A 64 -7.74 11.23 15.21
CA PRO A 64 -8.46 12.48 15.48
C PRO A 64 -9.22 13.06 14.27
N PHE A 65 -8.84 12.67 13.04
CA PHE A 65 -9.43 13.21 11.82
C PHE A 65 -10.66 12.42 11.33
N ILE A 66 -10.77 11.14 11.72
CA ILE A 66 -11.88 10.27 11.33
C ILE A 66 -12.98 10.32 12.40
N LYS A 67 -14.07 11.03 12.10
CA LYS A 67 -15.26 11.14 12.97
C LYS A 67 -16.36 10.11 12.66
N THR A 68 -16.23 9.40 11.54
CA THR A 68 -17.24 8.46 11.03
C THR A 68 -16.61 7.14 10.62
N LYS A 69 -17.44 6.09 10.46
CA LYS A 69 -16.95 4.80 9.95
C LYS A 69 -16.65 4.92 8.45
N ILE A 70 -15.43 4.63 8.05
CA ILE A 70 -14.99 4.57 6.64
C ILE A 70 -14.69 3.14 6.20
N LYS A 71 -14.77 2.89 4.88
CA LYS A 71 -14.39 1.60 4.29
C LYS A 71 -12.88 1.35 4.47
N SER A 72 -12.47 0.07 4.60
CA SER A 72 -11.06 -0.30 4.83
C SER A 72 -10.11 0.23 3.75
N TRP A 73 -10.51 0.16 2.47
CA TRP A 73 -9.69 0.69 1.37
C TRP A 73 -9.57 2.22 1.40
N VAL A 74 -10.59 2.93 1.90
CA VAL A 74 -10.52 4.39 2.07
C VAL A 74 -9.56 4.73 3.20
N ARG A 75 -9.53 3.94 4.28
CA ARG A 75 -8.54 4.09 5.35
C ARG A 75 -7.12 3.93 4.83
N GLN A 76 -6.88 2.93 4.00
CA GLN A 76 -5.58 2.67 3.36
C GLN A 76 -5.17 3.74 2.35
N LEU A 77 -6.12 4.53 1.83
CA LEU A 77 -5.81 5.67 0.96
C LEU A 77 -5.30 6.88 1.74
N LEU A 78 -5.64 6.99 3.02
CA LEU A 78 -5.30 8.14 3.86
C LEU A 78 -3.86 8.09 4.39
N TRP A 79 -3.14 6.98 4.15
CA TRP A 79 -1.75 6.80 4.56
C TRP A 79 -0.97 5.91 3.60
#